data_AF-D6YWE1-F1
#
_entry.id   AF-D6YWE1-F1
#
_cell.length_a   1.000
_cell.length_b   1.000
_cell.length_c   1.000
_cell.angle_alpha   90.00
_cell.angle_beta   90.00
_cell.angle_gamma   90.00
#
_symmetry.space_group_name_H-M   'P 1'
#
loop_
_entity.id
_entity.type
_entity.pdbx_description
1 polymer ?
#
loop_
_entity_poly.entity_id
_entity_poly.type
_entity_poly.pdbx_seq_one_letter_code
_entity_poly.pdbx_strand_id
1 'polypeptide(L)' 'MYNKFMKKKDVEKQLKKLGWYLDREGGSHEVWTNGEAKTVVPIKAY' A
#
# COMPACT_ATOMS: atom_id res chain seq x y z
N MET A 1 9.35 17.30 -7.22
CA MET A 1 8.41 17.77 -6.18
C MET A 1 7.63 16.57 -5.67
N TYR A 2 7.94 16.07 -4.47
CA TYR A 2 7.20 14.95 -3.88
C TYR A 2 6.00 15.51 -3.14
N ASN A 3 4.80 15.27 -3.68
CA ASN A 3 3.56 15.74 -3.07
C ASN A 3 3.39 14.98 -1.75
N LYS A 4 3.44 15.69 -0.61
CA LYS A 4 3.40 15.16 0.76
C LYS A 4 2.08 14.45 1.11
N PHE A 5 1.15 14.32 0.16
CA PHE A 5 -0.21 13.80 0.36
C PHE A 5 -0.58 12.78 -0.72
N MET A 6 0.07 11.62 -0.74
CA MET A 6 -0.47 10.48 -1.49
C MET A 6 -1.70 9.96 -0.76
N LYS A 7 -2.86 9.98 -1.43
CA LYS A 7 -4.07 9.38 -0.87
C LYS A 7 -3.91 7.86 -0.90
N LYS A 8 -4.55 7.16 0.03
CA LYS A 8 -4.56 5.68 0.09
C LYS A 8 -4.81 5.06 -1.30
N LYS A 9 -5.81 5.56 -2.02
CA LYS A 9 -6.17 5.10 -3.39
C LYS A 9 -5.03 5.21 -4.40
N ASP A 10 -4.18 6.23 -4.31
CA ASP A 10 -3.05 6.41 -5.22
C ASP A 10 -1.97 5.37 -4.94
N VAL A 11 -1.71 5.10 -3.66
CA VAL A 11 -0.78 4.05 -3.21
C VAL A 11 -1.27 2.68 -3.65
N GLU A 12 -2.55 2.35 -3.40
CA GLU A 12 -3.16 1.09 -3.84
C GLU A 12 -3.08 0.91 -5.37
N LYS A 13 -3.30 1.99 -6.13
CA LYS A 13 -3.22 1.95 -7.60
C LYS A 13 -1.79 1.70 -8.08
N GLN A 14 -0.80 2.34 -7.45
CA GLN A 14 0.61 2.12 -7.77
C GLN A 14 1.04 0.70 -7.41
N LEU A 15 0.65 0.19 -6.24
CA LEU A 15 0.93 -1.18 -5.80
C LEU A 15 0.35 -2.20 -6.78
N LYS A 16 -0.93 -2.08 -7.13
CA LYS A 16 -1.57 -2.93 -8.15
C LYS A 16 -0.86 -2.88 -9.50
N LYS A 17 -0.45 -1.68 -9.94
CA LYS A 17 0.31 -1.52 -11.20
C LYS A 17 1.66 -2.24 -11.17
N LEU A 18 2.28 -2.35 -9.99
CA LEU A 18 3.53 -3.07 -9.77
C LEU A 18 3.33 -4.57 -9.51
N GLY A 19 2.10 -5.09 -9.62
CA GLY A 19 1.79 -6.50 -9.38
C GLY A 19 1.62 -6.88 -7.91
N TRP A 20 1.57 -5.90 -7.01
CA TRP A 20 1.29 -6.14 -5.60
C TRP A 20 -0.21 -6.31 -5.38
N TYR A 21 -0.56 -7.24 -4.51
CA TYR A 21 -1.92 -7.50 -4.05
C TYR A 21 -1.99 -7.52 -2.53
N LEU A 22 -3.18 -7.28 -2.01
CA LEU A 22 -3.43 -7.22 -0.59
C LEU A 22 -3.40 -8.63 -0.01
N ASP A 23 -2.48 -8.89 0.92
CA ASP A 23 -2.31 -10.18 1.60
C ASP A 23 -3.18 -10.23 2.87
N ARG A 24 -3.16 -9.13 3.65
CA ARG A 24 -3.88 -9.04 4.92
C ARG A 24 -4.24 -7.62 5.28
N GLU A 25 -5.49 -7.38 5.66
CA GLU A 25 -5.90 -6.13 6.30
C GLU A 25 -5.80 -6.28 7.83
N GLY A 26 -4.91 -5.50 8.44
CA GLY A 26 -4.90 -5.23 9.88
C GLY A 26 -5.51 -3.85 10.12
N GLY A 27 -6.36 -3.69 11.14
CA GLY A 27 -7.17 -2.47 11.29
C GLY A 27 -6.43 -1.12 11.22
N SER A 28 -5.11 -1.08 11.47
CA SER A 28 -4.27 0.14 11.31
C SER A 28 -3.21 0.04 10.20
N HIS A 29 -3.02 -1.11 9.57
CA HIS A 29 -2.03 -1.32 8.51
C HIS A 29 -2.45 -2.44 7.55
N GLU A 30 -2.14 -2.26 6.28
CA GLU A 30 -2.36 -3.27 5.23
C GLU A 30 -1.04 -3.96 4.91
N VAL A 31 -1.05 -5.28 4.86
CA VAL A 31 0.07 -6.07 4.34
C VAL A 31 -0.18 -6.32 2.88
N TRP A 32 0.74 -5.87 2.04
CA TRP A 32 0.76 -6.10 0.61
C TRP A 32 1.88 -7.08 0.26
N THR A 33 1.65 -7.92 -0.73
CA THR A 33 2.64 -8.87 -1.25
C THR A 33 2.62 -8.89 -2.77
N ASN A 34 3.76 -9.16 -3.39
CA ASN A 34 3.83 -9.47 -4.83
C ASN A 34 4.11 -10.97 -5.10
N GLY A 35 4.05 -11.81 -4.05
CA GLY A 35 4.39 -13.22 -4.11
C GLY A 35 5.86 -13.53 -3.77
N GLU A 36 6.75 -12.54 -3.84
CA GLU A 36 8.17 -12.68 -3.52
C GLU A 36 8.55 -11.94 -2.23
N ALA A 37 7.92 -10.80 -1.98
CA ALA A 37 8.16 -9.92 -0.84
C ALA A 37 6.86 -9.44 -0.23
N LYS A 38 6.90 -9.13 1.07
CA LYS A 38 5.78 -8.53 1.82
C LYS A 38 6.17 -7.15 2.33
N THR A 39 5.24 -6.20 2.25
CA THR A 39 5.41 -4.84 2.78
C THR A 39 4.19 -4.42 3.58
N VAL A 40 4.42 -3.60 4.60
CA VAL A 40 3.36 -3.05 5.46
C VAL A 40 3.12 -1.61 5.06
N VAL A 41 1.91 -1.33 4.61
CA VAL A 41 1.45 -0.01 4.18
C VAL A 41 0.50 0.56 5.24
N PRO A 42 0.83 1.68 5.89
CA PRO A 42 -0.08 2.30 6.85
C PRO A 42 -1.33 2.86 6.14
N ILE A 43 -2.50 2.59 6.71
CA ILE A 43 -3.80 3.07 6.17
C ILE A 43 -4.00 4.57 6.46
N LYS A 44 -3.38 5.08 7.53
CA LYS A 44 -3.39 6.50 7.91
C LYS A 44 -2.01 7.11 7.69
N ALA A 45 -1.84 7.82 6.58
CA ALA A 45 -0.84 8.87 6.49
C ALA A 45 -1.51 10.17 6.98
N TYR A 46 -1.11 10.63 8.16
CA TYR A 46 -1.53 11.92 8.74
C TYR A 46 -0.91 13.09 7.98
#